data_AF-A0AA38WZV2-F1
#
_entry.id   AF-A0AA38WZV2-F1
#
_cell.length_a   1.000
_cell.length_b   1.000
_cell.length_c   1.000
_cell.angle_alpha   90.00
_cell.angle_beta   90.00
_cell.angle_gamma   90.00
#
_symmetry.space_group_name_H-M   'P 1'
#
loop_
_entity.id
_entity.type
_entity.pdbx_description
1 polymer ?
#
loop_
_entity_poly.entity_id
_entity_poly.type
_entity_poly.pdbx_seq_one_letter_code
_entity_poly.pdbx_strand_id
1 'polypeptide(L)'
;MSSSPKLLDRAGIWSYVPFNSSPRRRSIGNGLPRTSAPATNGRPWDPFAAKSSTHVVGSGSSQPTILESIQNAWMTQSRQARYIKTGGILTFIALLYLFLSGGSTPGPKNVYTPADSPTARCTTPHDPAKPLVQYAIMIDAGSTGSRIHVYKFNNCGPTPELEDEQFKMTETKPGGSGLSSYKADAEGAAKSLDVLLEVAMNTVPTDYKSCTPIAVKATAGLRLLGDDLSGKILDAVRTRLETQYPFAVVSREKGGVEIMKGEDEGVFAWITTNYLLGKIGGPDEGPTAAIFDLGGGSTQIVFQPTFKKSPHGGMPPKMEEGDHKYKLKFGGRDFELYQHSHLGYGLMSARKALHQLVLDRMHKQNPDSRAWLSKPIPNSCITPGTQKKISVEMPADHELKGEHIVVMEGPEDSIPAQCRALTEAILHKEKACNLAPCSFNGIHQPSLEKTFAKEDVYIFSYFYDRTYELGMPESFTLRELNDLTAKVCGGEKTWDAFAGLEDAIANLRERQETCLDLNFMSALLHTGYEMPIDREVKIAKKIKGNELGWCLGASLPLLEKESGWECRIREIS
;
A
#
# COMPACT_ATOMS: atom_id res chain seq x y z
N MET A 1 -34.40 -16.90 -5.19
CA MET A 1 -33.76 -16.73 -6.53
C MET A 1 -32.42 -16.05 -6.31
N SER A 2 -31.36 -16.43 -7.04
CA SER A 2 -30.01 -15.91 -6.81
C SER A 2 -29.64 -14.84 -7.85
N SER A 3 -28.97 -13.77 -7.41
CA SER A 3 -28.41 -12.72 -8.26
C SER A 3 -26.99 -12.41 -7.79
N SER A 4 -26.00 -13.06 -8.39
CA SER A 4 -24.58 -12.84 -8.08
C SER A 4 -24.17 -11.40 -8.38
N PRO A 5 -23.49 -10.69 -7.46
CA PRO A 5 -22.74 -9.50 -7.82
C PRO A 5 -21.69 -9.86 -8.88
N LYS A 6 -21.55 -9.02 -9.91
CA LYS A 6 -20.48 -9.17 -10.90
C LYS A 6 -19.13 -8.86 -10.22
N LEU A 7 -18.08 -9.61 -10.54
CA LEU A 7 -16.72 -9.16 -10.24
C LEU A 7 -16.50 -7.82 -10.96
N LEU A 8 -16.19 -6.78 -10.19
CA LEU A 8 -15.60 -5.56 -10.71
C LEU A 8 -14.11 -5.80 -10.90
N ASP A 9 -13.60 -5.46 -12.08
CA ASP A 9 -12.22 -5.72 -12.44
C ASP A 9 -11.28 -4.86 -11.58
N ARG A 10 -10.37 -5.50 -10.84
CA ARG A 10 -9.51 -4.84 -9.86
C ARG A 10 -8.31 -4.20 -10.56
N ALA A 11 -8.52 -3.00 -11.09
CA ALA A 11 -7.44 -2.09 -11.48
C ALA A 11 -6.67 -1.64 -10.22
N GLY A 12 -5.72 -2.47 -9.77
CA GLY A 12 -4.81 -2.13 -8.69
C GLY A 12 -3.92 -0.94 -9.06
N ILE A 13 -3.41 -0.20 -8.06
CA ILE A 13 -2.66 1.06 -8.26
C ILE A 13 -1.50 0.91 -9.28
N TRP A 14 -0.89 -0.27 -9.36
CA TRP A 14 0.21 -0.60 -10.28
C TRP A 14 -0.20 -0.88 -11.73
N SER A 15 -1.49 -0.96 -12.08
CA SER A 15 -1.93 -1.16 -13.48
C SER A 15 -1.63 0.03 -14.41
N TYR A 16 -1.16 1.14 -13.84
CA TYR A 16 -0.79 2.38 -14.53
C TYR A 16 0.74 2.56 -14.69
N VAL A 17 1.54 1.50 -14.55
CA VAL A 17 3.02 1.58 -14.66
C VAL A 17 3.56 0.82 -15.89
N PRO A 18 3.38 1.38 -17.12
CA PRO A 18 3.91 0.79 -18.35
C PRO A 18 5.41 1.11 -18.53
N PHE A 19 6.29 0.40 -17.81
CA PHE A 19 7.72 0.37 -18.15
C PHE A 19 7.91 -0.33 -19.50
N ASN A 20 7.91 0.46 -20.58
CA ASN A 20 7.69 -0.03 -21.93
C ASN A 20 8.97 0.03 -22.80
N SER A 21 9.85 -0.97 -22.68
CA SER A 21 11.08 -1.08 -23.47
C SER A 21 10.81 -1.75 -24.84
N SER A 22 10.37 -0.96 -25.84
CA SER A 22 10.12 -1.44 -27.21
C SER A 22 11.23 -1.03 -28.20
N PRO A 23 12.08 -1.96 -28.69
CA PRO A 23 13.11 -1.66 -29.68
C PRO A 23 12.50 -1.46 -31.08
N ARG A 24 12.65 -0.26 -31.66
CA ARG A 24 12.30 -0.02 -33.07
C ARG A 24 13.24 -0.79 -34.00
N ARG A 25 12.74 -1.82 -34.71
CA ARG A 25 13.45 -2.42 -35.85
C ARG A 25 12.94 -1.85 -37.17
N ARG A 26 13.79 -1.12 -37.89
CA ARG A 26 13.60 -0.80 -39.33
C ARG A 26 14.16 -1.94 -40.17
N SER A 27 13.47 -2.31 -41.25
CA SER A 27 14.03 -3.04 -42.38
C SER A 27 13.28 -2.69 -43.66
N ILE A 28 14.01 -2.43 -44.73
CA ILE A 28 13.48 -2.13 -46.07
C ILE A 28 13.71 -3.36 -46.96
N GLY A 29 12.79 -3.66 -47.88
CA GLY A 29 12.98 -4.73 -48.87
C GLY A 29 11.93 -4.69 -49.98
N ASN A 30 12.38 -4.61 -51.24
CA ASN A 30 11.52 -4.69 -52.44
C ASN A 30 11.32 -6.15 -52.86
N GLY A 31 10.19 -6.49 -53.49
CA GLY A 31 9.98 -7.84 -54.05
C GLY A 31 8.67 -8.05 -54.82
N LEU A 32 8.76 -7.96 -56.16
CA LEU A 32 7.87 -8.60 -57.15
C LEU A 32 8.77 -9.52 -58.02
N PRO A 33 8.28 -10.47 -58.87
CA PRO A 33 6.91 -10.60 -59.42
C PRO A 33 6.35 -12.05 -59.62
N ARG A 34 5.13 -12.11 -60.22
CA ARG A 34 4.66 -13.06 -61.28
C ARG A 34 4.10 -14.49 -60.99
N THR A 35 2.80 -14.61 -61.30
CA THR A 35 2.10 -15.62 -62.16
C THR A 35 2.10 -17.13 -61.87
N SER A 36 0.88 -17.69 -61.72
CA SER A 36 0.38 -18.88 -62.47
C SER A 36 -1.16 -19.06 -62.34
N ALA A 37 -1.83 -19.55 -63.38
CA ALA A 37 -3.24 -20.03 -63.38
C ALA A 37 -3.31 -21.47 -63.92
N PRO A 38 -4.39 -22.26 -63.70
CA PRO A 38 -5.58 -22.32 -64.61
C PRO A 38 -6.94 -22.27 -63.83
N ALA A 39 -8.11 -21.89 -64.37
CA ALA A 39 -8.94 -22.40 -65.49
C ALA A 39 -9.63 -23.77 -65.20
N THR A 40 -10.90 -24.06 -65.53
CA THR A 40 -12.03 -23.37 -66.24
C THR A 40 -13.32 -23.44 -65.36
N ASN A 41 -14.61 -23.24 -65.73
CA ASN A 41 -15.39 -23.10 -66.99
C ASN A 41 -16.78 -22.43 -66.69
N GLY A 42 -17.68 -22.25 -67.69
CA GLY A 42 -19.09 -21.83 -67.45
C GLY A 42 -19.77 -21.00 -68.57
N ARG A 43 -20.28 -21.65 -69.62
CA ARG A 43 -20.90 -21.12 -70.87
C ARG A 43 -22.38 -20.64 -70.70
N PRO A 44 -23.05 -20.02 -71.72
CA PRO A 44 -22.59 -19.12 -72.82
C PRO A 44 -23.60 -17.98 -73.25
N TRP A 45 -23.19 -17.23 -74.30
CA TRP A 45 -24.01 -16.68 -75.42
C TRP A 45 -24.48 -15.20 -75.42
N ASP A 46 -24.38 -14.59 -76.61
CA ASP A 46 -24.64 -13.20 -77.04
C ASP A 46 -24.70 -13.23 -78.59
N PRO A 47 -25.63 -12.53 -79.29
CA PRO A 47 -25.20 -11.37 -80.11
C PRO A 47 -26.26 -10.29 -80.49
N PHE A 48 -25.75 -9.10 -80.90
CA PHE A 48 -26.35 -8.05 -81.77
C PHE A 48 -27.45 -7.09 -81.19
N ALA A 49 -27.71 -5.88 -81.74
CA ALA A 49 -26.85 -4.84 -82.38
C ALA A 49 -27.63 -3.52 -82.68
N ALA A 50 -26.92 -2.38 -82.62
CA ALA A 50 -27.08 -1.14 -83.43
C ALA A 50 -28.34 -0.22 -83.38
N LYS A 51 -28.08 1.10 -83.15
CA LYS A 51 -28.57 2.33 -83.89
C LYS A 51 -30.09 2.65 -83.93
N SER A 52 -30.59 3.90 -84.09
CA SER A 52 -30.01 5.28 -84.11
C SER A 52 -31.12 6.37 -84.12
N SER A 53 -30.79 7.62 -83.68
CA SER A 53 -31.46 8.92 -84.01
C SER A 53 -32.96 9.11 -83.61
N THR A 54 -33.58 10.29 -83.52
CA THR A 54 -33.32 11.65 -84.09
C THR A 54 -33.91 12.78 -83.18
N HIS A 55 -33.64 14.06 -83.48
CA HIS A 55 -34.19 15.26 -82.80
C HIS A 55 -35.71 15.49 -83.01
N VAL A 56 -36.36 16.30 -82.14
CA VAL A 56 -37.23 17.45 -82.54
C VAL A 56 -37.67 18.34 -81.34
N VAL A 57 -37.61 19.68 -81.51
CA VAL A 57 -38.35 20.81 -80.85
C VAL A 57 -38.41 20.90 -79.30
N GLY A 58 -38.50 22.14 -78.80
CA GLY A 58 -38.82 22.45 -77.39
C GLY A 58 -39.48 23.83 -77.21
N SER A 59 -39.91 24.13 -75.98
CA SER A 59 -40.32 25.46 -75.50
C SER A 59 -40.38 25.48 -73.96
N GLY A 60 -40.43 26.66 -73.34
CA GLY A 60 -40.63 26.82 -71.89
C GLY A 60 -39.55 27.66 -71.21
N SER A 61 -39.94 28.77 -70.59
CA SER A 61 -39.05 29.69 -69.87
C SER A 61 -39.03 29.41 -68.37
N SER A 62 -37.88 29.66 -67.72
CA SER A 62 -37.78 29.82 -66.27
C SER A 62 -36.61 30.76 -65.91
N GLN A 63 -36.65 31.32 -64.70
CA GLN A 63 -35.74 32.40 -64.25
C GLN A 63 -34.33 31.89 -63.92
N PRO A 64 -33.28 32.72 -64.05
CA PRO A 64 -31.94 32.40 -63.55
C PRO A 64 -31.95 32.26 -62.02
N THR A 65 -31.05 31.44 -61.49
CA THR A 65 -31.01 31.11 -60.05
C THR A 65 -29.95 31.92 -59.30
N ILE A 66 -30.02 31.89 -57.96
CA ILE A 66 -29.19 32.67 -57.02
C ILE A 66 -27.67 32.49 -57.22
N LEU A 67 -27.21 31.43 -57.92
CA LEU A 67 -25.79 31.25 -58.24
C LEU A 67 -25.23 32.31 -59.21
N GLU A 68 -26.00 32.82 -60.17
CA GLU A 68 -25.49 33.79 -61.15
C GLU A 68 -25.30 35.20 -60.58
N SER A 69 -26.08 35.59 -59.56
CA SER A 69 -25.86 36.87 -58.87
C SER A 69 -24.61 36.84 -57.98
N ILE A 70 -24.28 35.66 -57.41
CA ILE A 70 -23.09 35.47 -56.58
C ILE A 70 -21.80 35.52 -57.40
N GLN A 71 -21.78 34.93 -58.61
CA GLN A 71 -20.60 34.99 -59.48
C GLN A 71 -20.27 36.42 -59.93
N ASN A 72 -21.28 37.22 -60.28
CA ASN A 72 -21.10 38.61 -60.67
C ASN A 72 -20.60 39.51 -59.52
N ALA A 73 -20.96 39.19 -58.26
CA ALA A 73 -20.47 39.91 -57.08
C ALA A 73 -18.97 39.71 -56.78
N TRP A 74 -18.29 38.74 -57.41
CA TRP A 74 -16.88 38.42 -57.16
C TRP A 74 -15.88 39.20 -58.03
N MET A 75 -16.34 39.85 -59.11
CA MET A 75 -15.47 40.35 -60.19
C MET A 75 -15.07 41.84 -60.12
N THR A 76 -15.33 42.54 -59.01
CA THR A 76 -15.00 43.98 -58.86
C THR A 76 -14.32 44.38 -57.54
N GLN A 77 -13.60 43.46 -56.87
CA GLN A 77 -12.80 43.83 -55.69
C GLN A 77 -11.49 44.56 -56.05
N SER A 78 -11.41 45.82 -55.61
CA SER A 78 -10.28 46.72 -55.85
C SER A 78 -8.95 46.22 -55.27
N ARG A 79 -7.84 46.77 -55.77
CA ARG A 79 -6.48 46.35 -55.41
C ARG A 79 -6.22 46.47 -53.89
N GLN A 80 -6.78 47.47 -53.23
CA GLN A 80 -6.68 47.70 -51.78
C GLN A 80 -7.38 46.60 -50.96
N ALA A 81 -8.56 46.11 -51.39
CA ALA A 81 -9.29 45.07 -50.68
C ALA A 81 -8.51 43.73 -50.60
N ARG A 82 -7.67 43.45 -51.61
CA ARG A 82 -6.78 42.27 -51.60
C ARG A 82 -5.65 42.41 -50.57
N TYR A 83 -5.03 43.58 -50.46
CA TYR A 83 -3.98 43.83 -49.46
C TYR A 83 -4.53 43.78 -48.03
N ILE A 84 -5.72 44.34 -47.77
CA ILE A 84 -6.34 44.27 -46.44
C ILE A 84 -6.70 42.83 -46.05
N LYS A 85 -7.25 42.03 -46.97
CA LYS A 85 -7.55 40.61 -46.72
C LYS A 85 -6.28 39.76 -46.53
N THR A 86 -5.28 39.93 -47.39
CA THR A 86 -4.01 39.19 -47.29
C THR A 86 -3.26 39.59 -46.02
N GLY A 87 -3.24 40.88 -45.67
CA GLY A 87 -2.72 41.38 -44.41
C GLY A 87 -3.44 40.79 -43.21
N GLY A 88 -4.78 40.86 -43.18
CA GLY A 88 -5.59 40.27 -42.09
C GLY A 88 -5.38 38.76 -41.94
N ILE A 89 -5.26 38.02 -43.05
CA ILE A 89 -4.94 36.58 -43.02
C ILE A 89 -3.52 36.33 -42.50
N LEU A 90 -2.52 37.12 -42.91
CA LEU A 90 -1.15 36.99 -42.42
C LEU A 90 -1.03 37.36 -40.94
N THR A 91 -1.71 38.42 -40.48
CA THR A 91 -1.77 38.79 -39.06
C THR A 91 -2.53 37.75 -38.25
N PHE A 92 -3.61 37.18 -38.78
CA PHE A 92 -4.32 36.07 -38.14
C PHE A 92 -3.44 34.82 -38.04
N ILE A 93 -2.72 34.45 -39.11
CA ILE A 93 -1.76 33.33 -39.09
C ILE A 93 -0.61 33.61 -38.12
N ALA A 94 -0.09 34.84 -38.06
CA ALA A 94 0.97 35.21 -37.11
C ALA A 94 0.48 35.19 -35.65
N LEU A 95 -0.74 35.66 -35.37
CA LEU A 95 -1.39 35.56 -34.06
C LEU A 95 -1.69 34.10 -33.70
N LEU A 96 -2.14 33.28 -34.66
CA LEU A 96 -2.32 31.84 -34.46
C LEU A 96 -0.97 31.16 -34.20
N TYR A 97 0.11 31.58 -34.87
CA TYR A 97 1.46 31.10 -34.60
C TYR A 97 1.92 31.51 -33.19
N LEU A 98 1.65 32.74 -32.74
CA LEU A 98 1.97 33.20 -31.38
C LEU A 98 1.13 32.52 -30.30
N PHE A 99 -0.12 32.15 -30.60
CA PHE A 99 -0.98 31.36 -29.68
C PHE A 99 -0.58 29.87 -29.64
N LEU A 100 -0.22 29.28 -30.78
CA LEU A 100 0.17 27.86 -30.89
C LEU A 100 1.65 27.62 -30.54
N SER A 101 2.50 28.64 -30.66
CA SER A 101 3.79 28.75 -29.98
C SER A 101 3.66 29.46 -28.63
N GLY A 102 2.45 29.42 -28.04
CA GLY A 102 2.24 29.76 -26.63
C GLY A 102 3.31 29.08 -25.80
N GLY A 103 4.04 29.90 -25.03
CA GLY A 103 5.43 29.63 -24.70
C GLY A 103 5.66 28.21 -24.18
N SER A 104 6.62 27.51 -24.78
CA SER A 104 7.15 26.30 -24.15
C SER A 104 7.68 26.71 -22.79
N THR A 105 6.94 26.36 -21.74
CA THR A 105 7.48 26.34 -20.39
C THR A 105 8.80 25.58 -20.47
N PRO A 106 9.93 26.15 -20.02
CA PRO A 106 11.19 25.45 -20.08
C PRO A 106 11.01 24.15 -19.30
N GLY A 107 11.07 23.03 -20.02
CA GLY A 107 11.04 21.72 -19.39
C GLY A 107 12.08 21.69 -18.27
N PRO A 108 11.81 20.98 -17.16
CA PRO A 108 12.72 20.98 -16.01
C PRO A 108 14.15 20.77 -16.50
N LYS A 109 15.09 21.60 -16.02
CA LYS A 109 16.50 21.47 -16.40
C LYS A 109 16.93 20.05 -16.02
N ASN A 110 16.99 19.16 -17.00
CA ASN A 110 17.29 17.74 -16.81
C ASN A 110 18.74 17.42 -17.18
N VAL A 111 19.56 18.46 -17.37
CA VAL A 111 21.00 18.38 -17.52
C VAL A 111 21.61 19.39 -16.55
N TYR A 112 22.34 18.88 -15.58
CA TYR A 112 23.08 19.65 -14.58
C TYR A 112 24.58 19.51 -14.80
N THR A 113 25.37 20.33 -14.13
CA THR A 113 26.80 20.10 -13.92
C THR A 113 27.02 19.38 -12.58
N PRO A 114 28.21 18.82 -12.32
CA PRO A 114 28.56 18.31 -10.98
C PRO A 114 28.55 19.37 -9.86
N ALA A 115 28.45 20.67 -10.18
CA ALA A 115 28.47 21.77 -9.21
C ALA A 115 27.08 22.33 -8.85
N ASP A 116 26.06 22.10 -9.68
CA ASP A 116 24.67 22.57 -9.46
C ASP A 116 23.62 21.44 -9.45
N SER A 117 24.06 20.18 -9.51
CA SER A 117 23.16 19.02 -9.41
C SER A 117 22.51 18.90 -8.01
N PRO A 118 21.18 18.66 -7.91
CA PRO A 118 20.50 18.35 -6.64
C PRO A 118 20.84 16.97 -6.06
N THR A 119 21.68 16.17 -6.75
CA THR A 119 22.15 14.85 -6.32
C THR A 119 23.61 14.63 -6.69
N ALA A 120 24.34 13.90 -5.83
CA ALA A 120 25.70 13.44 -6.07
C ALA A 120 25.78 12.15 -6.92
N ARG A 121 24.65 11.54 -7.31
CA ARG A 121 24.59 10.23 -8.00
C ARG A 121 24.77 10.34 -9.51
N CYS A 122 24.16 11.34 -10.15
CA CYS A 122 24.34 11.63 -11.57
C CYS A 122 23.92 13.07 -11.90
N THR A 123 24.12 13.50 -13.14
CA THR A 123 23.79 14.86 -13.63
C THR A 123 22.64 14.92 -14.63
N THR A 124 22.07 13.77 -15.00
CA THR A 124 20.99 13.62 -15.99
C THR A 124 20.10 12.43 -15.62
N PRO A 125 18.75 12.53 -15.65
CA PRO A 125 17.89 11.40 -15.36
C PRO A 125 17.95 10.34 -16.47
N HIS A 126 17.72 9.09 -16.11
CA HIS A 126 17.60 7.95 -17.02
C HIS A 126 16.41 8.11 -17.99
N ASP A 127 15.30 8.69 -17.50
CA ASP A 127 14.16 9.10 -18.33
C ASP A 127 14.13 10.64 -18.43
N PRO A 128 14.42 11.24 -19.60
CA PRO A 128 14.33 12.68 -19.82
C PRO A 128 12.95 13.31 -19.59
N ALA A 129 11.87 12.52 -19.50
CA ALA A 129 10.53 13.00 -19.16
C ALA A 129 10.32 13.22 -17.65
N LYS A 130 11.20 12.69 -16.79
CA LYS A 130 11.19 12.84 -15.33
C LYS A 130 12.22 13.89 -14.87
N PRO A 131 12.01 14.58 -13.74
CA PRO A 131 13.05 15.44 -13.16
C PRO A 131 14.17 14.58 -12.54
N LEU A 132 15.38 15.14 -12.42
CA LEU A 132 16.53 14.41 -11.85
C LEU A 132 16.32 13.98 -10.39
N VAL A 133 15.69 14.82 -9.58
CA VAL A 133 15.37 14.56 -8.16
C VAL A 133 13.88 14.82 -7.92
N GLN A 134 13.28 14.01 -7.04
CA GLN A 134 11.91 14.14 -6.56
C GLN A 134 11.87 13.99 -5.03
N TYR A 135 10.84 14.56 -4.41
CA TYR A 135 10.50 14.30 -3.02
C TYR A 135 9.11 13.69 -2.95
N ALA A 136 8.82 12.90 -1.90
CA ALA A 136 7.48 12.44 -1.59
C ALA A 136 7.26 12.42 -0.07
N ILE A 137 6.07 12.79 0.37
CA ILE A 137 5.70 12.84 1.79
C ILE A 137 4.60 11.81 2.05
N MET A 138 4.82 10.93 3.02
CA MET A 138 3.80 10.02 3.54
C MET A 138 3.58 10.28 5.03
N ILE A 139 2.31 10.37 5.44
CA ILE A 139 1.92 10.36 6.86
C ILE A 139 1.19 9.05 7.16
N ASP A 140 1.78 8.28 8.07
CA ASP A 140 1.13 7.15 8.73
C ASP A 140 0.31 7.66 9.91
N ALA A 141 -1.02 7.52 9.85
CA ALA A 141 -1.90 7.74 10.98
C ALA A 141 -2.17 6.41 11.70
N GLY A 142 -1.20 6.03 12.53
CA GLY A 142 -1.27 4.93 13.48
C GLY A 142 -2.30 5.15 14.60
N SER A 143 -2.69 4.08 15.29
CA SER A 143 -3.63 4.15 16.42
C SER A 143 -3.02 4.77 17.69
N THR A 144 -1.73 4.54 17.94
CA THR A 144 -1.01 5.02 19.13
C THR A 144 -0.36 6.40 18.91
N GLY A 145 0.03 6.70 17.67
CA GLY A 145 0.68 7.94 17.24
C GLY A 145 0.76 8.01 15.72
N SER A 146 0.96 9.21 15.19
CA SER A 146 1.16 9.46 13.75
C SER A 146 2.65 9.61 13.45
N ARG A 147 3.10 9.22 12.25
CA ARG A 147 4.46 9.42 11.75
C ARG A 147 4.46 10.16 10.41
N ILE A 148 5.55 10.85 10.11
CA ILE A 148 5.85 11.38 8.78
C ILE A 148 7.16 10.78 8.27
N HIS A 149 7.16 10.47 6.99
CA HIS A 149 8.34 10.13 6.21
C HIS A 149 8.44 11.15 5.07
N VAL A 150 9.57 11.84 4.97
CA VAL A 150 9.90 12.75 3.87
C VAL A 150 11.05 12.13 3.11
N TYR A 151 10.74 11.53 1.96
CA TYR A 151 11.71 10.82 1.14
C TYR A 151 12.29 11.73 0.06
N LYS A 152 13.59 11.59 -0.21
CA LYS A 152 14.27 12.17 -1.38
C LYS A 152 14.69 11.05 -2.33
N PHE A 153 14.31 11.15 -3.60
CA PHE A 153 14.68 10.20 -4.65
C PHE A 153 15.46 10.87 -5.78
N ASN A 154 16.32 10.11 -6.46
CA ASN A 154 16.81 10.45 -7.79
C ASN A 154 16.23 9.52 -8.87
N ASN A 155 16.28 9.96 -10.13
CA ASN A 155 15.93 9.18 -11.32
C ASN A 155 17.18 8.81 -12.14
N CYS A 156 18.32 8.50 -11.52
CA CYS A 156 19.56 8.12 -12.21
C CYS A 156 19.51 6.71 -12.82
N GLY A 157 18.62 5.85 -12.34
CA GLY A 157 18.41 4.48 -12.83
C GLY A 157 17.02 4.26 -13.45
N PRO A 158 16.74 3.04 -13.94
CA PRO A 158 15.43 2.67 -14.50
C PRO A 158 14.31 2.61 -13.45
N THR A 159 14.68 2.45 -12.18
CA THR A 159 13.81 2.60 -11.00
C THR A 159 14.34 3.78 -10.18
N PRO A 160 13.49 4.61 -9.54
CA PRO A 160 13.95 5.66 -8.64
C PRO A 160 14.81 5.11 -7.49
N GLU A 161 15.92 5.76 -7.19
CA GLU A 161 16.79 5.44 -6.04
C GLU A 161 16.48 6.37 -4.87
N LEU A 162 16.24 5.81 -3.69
CA LEU A 162 16.08 6.53 -2.43
C LEU A 162 17.45 7.04 -1.95
N GLU A 163 17.58 8.35 -1.74
CA GLU A 163 18.81 9.00 -1.27
C GLU A 163 18.78 9.30 0.23
N ASP A 164 17.63 9.70 0.75
CA ASP A 164 17.44 10.17 2.13
C ASP A 164 15.99 9.98 2.61
N GLU A 165 15.83 9.75 3.91
CA GLU A 165 14.55 9.70 4.63
C GLU A 165 14.66 10.58 5.89
N GLN A 166 13.85 11.63 5.97
CA GLN A 166 13.59 12.30 7.25
C GLN A 166 12.32 11.74 7.89
N PHE A 167 12.47 11.18 9.10
CA PHE A 167 11.42 10.52 9.85
C PHE A 167 11.14 11.25 11.18
N LYS A 168 9.86 11.38 11.55
CA LYS A 168 9.43 11.84 12.89
C LYS A 168 8.10 11.19 13.28
N MET A 169 7.96 10.86 14.55
CA MET A 169 6.71 10.36 15.16
C MET A 169 6.16 11.39 16.17
N THR A 170 4.85 11.39 16.40
CA THR A 170 4.23 12.17 17.49
C THR A 170 4.61 11.61 18.86
N GLU A 171 4.81 12.51 19.82
CA GLU A 171 5.06 12.14 21.23
C GLU A 171 3.90 11.30 21.78
N THR A 172 4.23 10.20 22.46
CA THR A 172 3.23 9.35 23.13
C THR A 172 2.60 10.10 24.31
N LYS A 173 1.26 10.05 24.41
CA LYS A 173 0.47 10.76 25.44
C LYS A 173 -0.55 9.83 26.09
N PRO A 174 -0.91 10.03 27.37
CA PRO A 174 -2.02 9.30 27.99
C PRO A 174 -3.31 9.47 27.18
N GLY A 175 -3.97 8.37 26.84
CA GLY A 175 -5.11 8.35 25.89
C GLY A 175 -4.72 8.18 24.41
N GLY A 176 -3.42 8.13 24.10
CA GLY A 176 -2.88 7.98 22.75
C GLY A 176 -2.67 9.32 22.02
N SER A 177 -1.87 9.27 20.96
CA SER A 177 -1.50 10.43 20.13
C SER A 177 -1.77 10.24 18.63
N GLY A 178 -2.49 9.16 18.27
CA GLY A 178 -2.97 8.91 16.92
C GLY A 178 -4.29 9.65 16.65
N LEU A 179 -4.68 9.78 15.37
CA LEU A 179 -5.89 10.51 14.98
C LEU A 179 -7.17 9.99 15.68
N SER A 180 -7.23 8.69 15.96
CA SER A 180 -8.36 8.05 16.65
C SER A 180 -8.58 8.54 18.10
N SER A 181 -7.55 9.07 18.77
CA SER A 181 -7.66 9.53 20.17
C SER A 181 -8.52 10.79 20.34
N TYR A 182 -8.70 11.58 19.28
CA TYR A 182 -9.45 12.84 19.27
C TYR A 182 -10.98 12.65 19.19
N LYS A 183 -11.44 11.45 18.81
CA LYS A 183 -12.86 11.03 18.75
C LYS A 183 -13.76 11.91 17.86
N ALA A 184 -14.25 13.03 18.40
CA ALA A 184 -15.14 13.97 17.71
C ALA A 184 -14.46 15.31 17.36
N ASP A 185 -13.27 15.57 17.91
CA ASP A 185 -12.48 16.77 17.62
C ASP A 185 -11.65 16.58 16.34
N ALA A 186 -12.31 16.70 15.19
CA ALA A 186 -11.68 16.53 13.88
C ALA A 186 -10.60 17.59 13.59
N GLU A 187 -10.78 18.83 14.07
CA GLU A 187 -9.81 19.91 13.90
C GLU A 187 -8.58 19.72 14.81
N GLY A 188 -8.76 19.27 16.06
CA GLY A 188 -7.66 18.85 16.92
C GLY A 188 -6.89 17.66 16.34
N ALA A 189 -7.59 16.68 15.77
CA ALA A 189 -6.98 15.56 15.06
C ALA A 189 -6.12 16.04 13.88
N ALA A 190 -6.65 16.93 13.03
CA ALA A 190 -5.91 17.51 11.92
C ALA A 190 -4.69 18.31 12.40
N LYS A 191 -4.87 19.17 13.41
CA LYS A 191 -3.82 20.01 14.00
C LYS A 191 -2.70 19.20 14.67
N SER A 192 -2.98 17.99 15.13
CA SER A 192 -1.96 17.08 15.69
C SER A 192 -0.79 16.79 14.73
N LEU A 193 -1.02 16.91 13.42
CA LEU A 193 -0.03 16.65 12.38
C LEU A 193 0.92 17.83 12.12
N ASP A 194 0.68 19.03 12.67
CA ASP A 194 1.50 20.22 12.41
C ASP A 194 2.98 20.00 12.77
N VAL A 195 3.23 19.37 13.92
CA VAL A 195 4.58 19.04 14.44
C VAL A 195 5.33 18.04 13.55
N LEU A 196 4.62 17.35 12.66
CA LEU A 196 5.18 16.48 11.63
C LEU A 196 5.38 17.24 10.32
N LEU A 197 4.39 18.02 9.89
CA LEU A 197 4.41 18.81 8.65
C LEU A 197 5.49 19.91 8.67
N GLU A 198 5.87 20.40 9.84
CA GLU A 198 7.05 21.22 10.06
C GLU A 198 8.35 20.54 9.56
N VAL A 199 8.50 19.22 9.73
CA VAL A 199 9.66 18.46 9.21
C VAL A 199 9.71 18.52 7.70
N ALA A 200 8.58 18.31 7.02
CA ALA A 200 8.51 18.45 5.57
C ALA A 200 8.79 19.89 5.12
N MET A 201 8.32 20.89 5.86
CA MET A 201 8.58 22.30 5.57
C MET A 201 10.05 22.69 5.75
N ASN A 202 10.80 22.04 6.65
CA ASN A 202 12.23 22.27 6.84
C ASN A 202 13.12 21.41 5.93
N THR A 203 12.64 20.21 5.54
CA THR A 203 13.40 19.24 4.72
C THR A 203 13.31 19.53 3.22
N VAL A 204 12.09 19.76 2.70
CA VAL A 204 11.87 19.91 1.26
C VAL A 204 12.33 21.31 0.82
N PRO A 205 13.28 21.47 -0.12
CA PRO A 205 13.72 22.79 -0.56
C PRO A 205 12.58 23.57 -1.23
N THR A 206 12.57 24.90 -1.06
CA THR A 206 11.46 25.78 -1.45
C THR A 206 10.90 25.52 -2.84
N ASP A 207 11.74 25.27 -3.84
CA ASP A 207 11.29 25.11 -5.24
C ASP A 207 10.70 23.73 -5.56
N TYR A 208 10.91 22.74 -4.68
CA TYR A 208 10.29 21.43 -4.79
C TYR A 208 8.93 21.35 -4.09
N LYS A 209 8.66 22.20 -3.08
CA LYS A 209 7.48 22.11 -2.19
C LYS A 209 6.15 22.01 -2.95
N SER A 210 5.93 22.88 -3.93
CA SER A 210 4.69 22.91 -4.73
C SER A 210 4.48 21.67 -5.61
N CYS A 211 5.54 20.96 -5.98
CA CYS A 211 5.52 19.75 -6.79
C CYS A 211 5.85 18.48 -5.96
N THR A 212 5.83 18.56 -4.63
CA THR A 212 6.08 17.40 -3.76
C THR A 212 4.73 16.80 -3.36
N PRO A 213 4.39 15.58 -3.81
CA PRO A 213 3.17 14.90 -3.41
C PRO A 213 3.15 14.64 -1.90
N ILE A 214 1.98 14.83 -1.29
CA ILE A 214 1.68 14.41 0.08
C ILE A 214 0.44 13.52 0.12
N ALA A 215 0.55 12.42 0.86
CA ALA A 215 -0.57 11.54 1.18
C ALA A 215 -0.60 11.21 2.69
N VAL A 216 -1.80 10.93 3.19
CA VAL A 216 -2.06 10.44 4.55
C VAL A 216 -2.82 9.13 4.45
N LYS A 217 -2.32 8.08 5.10
CA LYS A 217 -3.05 6.82 5.26
C LYS A 217 -3.30 6.57 6.74
N ALA A 218 -4.57 6.44 7.10
CA ALA A 218 -4.97 5.94 8.41
C ALA A 218 -4.98 4.41 8.43
N THR A 219 -4.59 3.86 9.57
CA THR A 219 -4.55 2.41 9.83
C THR A 219 -5.87 1.91 10.44
N ALA A 220 -5.93 0.63 10.82
CA ALA A 220 -7.11 0.01 11.45
C ALA A 220 -7.66 0.76 12.68
N GLY A 221 -6.84 1.56 13.38
CA GLY A 221 -7.28 2.32 14.56
C GLY A 221 -8.37 3.35 14.27
N LEU A 222 -8.32 4.04 13.12
CA LEU A 222 -9.32 5.06 12.79
C LEU A 222 -10.68 4.45 12.47
N ARG A 223 -10.71 3.29 11.78
CA ARG A 223 -11.92 2.48 11.53
C ARG A 223 -12.69 2.20 12.83
N LEU A 224 -11.97 2.14 13.95
CA LEU A 224 -12.47 1.96 15.31
C LEU A 224 -13.63 2.91 15.68
N LEU A 225 -13.64 4.11 15.10
CA LEU A 225 -14.62 5.17 15.41
C LEU A 225 -15.92 5.10 14.59
N GLY A 226 -15.98 4.22 13.59
CA GLY A 226 -17.07 4.20 12.60
C GLY A 226 -16.96 5.30 11.53
N ASP A 227 -17.75 5.16 10.47
CA ASP A 227 -17.54 5.90 9.21
C ASP A 227 -17.72 7.43 9.34
N ASP A 228 -18.70 7.89 10.12
CA ASP A 228 -19.01 9.32 10.30
C ASP A 228 -17.87 10.10 10.99
N LEU A 229 -17.36 9.58 12.11
CA LEU A 229 -16.23 10.20 12.82
C LEU A 229 -14.93 10.07 12.03
N SER A 230 -14.71 8.91 11.40
CA SER A 230 -13.54 8.68 10.55
C SER A 230 -13.50 9.64 9.36
N GLY A 231 -14.64 9.81 8.67
CA GLY A 231 -14.79 10.73 7.53
C GLY A 231 -14.50 12.18 7.93
N LYS A 232 -15.11 12.67 9.02
CA LYS A 232 -14.88 14.03 9.54
C LYS A 232 -13.41 14.30 9.86
N ILE A 233 -12.71 13.35 10.48
CA ILE A 233 -11.27 13.46 10.76
C ILE A 233 -10.46 13.51 9.47
N LEU A 234 -10.74 12.64 8.49
CA LEU A 234 -10.03 12.62 7.20
C LEU A 234 -10.29 13.90 6.37
N ASP A 235 -11.52 14.43 6.39
CA ASP A 235 -11.86 15.67 5.71
C ASP A 235 -11.15 16.88 6.37
N ALA A 236 -11.14 16.98 7.70
CA ALA A 236 -10.41 18.04 8.40
C ALA A 236 -8.89 17.96 8.14
N VAL A 237 -8.30 16.74 8.16
CA VAL A 237 -6.90 16.51 7.76
C VAL A 237 -6.67 16.98 6.33
N ARG A 238 -7.55 16.63 5.38
CA ARG A 238 -7.41 17.04 3.98
C ARG A 238 -7.50 18.56 3.84
N THR A 239 -8.54 19.20 4.39
CA THR A 239 -8.70 20.66 4.35
C THR A 239 -7.51 21.39 4.99
N ARG A 240 -6.94 20.84 6.07
CA ARG A 240 -5.72 21.39 6.68
C ARG A 240 -4.51 21.31 5.76
N LEU A 241 -4.24 20.15 5.16
CA LEU A 241 -3.17 20.01 4.17
C LEU A 241 -3.39 20.92 2.96
N GLU A 242 -4.64 21.01 2.49
CA GLU A 242 -4.97 21.76 1.29
C GLU A 242 -4.90 23.28 1.48
N THR A 243 -5.15 23.80 2.69
CA THR A 243 -5.17 25.26 2.97
C THR A 243 -3.95 25.81 3.70
N GLN A 244 -3.27 25.01 4.54
CA GLN A 244 -2.17 25.51 5.40
C GLN A 244 -0.77 25.21 4.84
N TYR A 245 -0.65 24.28 3.87
CA TYR A 245 0.64 23.76 3.42
C TYR A 245 0.82 23.82 1.89
N PRO A 246 2.05 24.03 1.39
CA PRO A 246 2.33 24.21 -0.04
C PRO A 246 2.41 22.89 -0.84
N PHE A 247 2.26 21.73 -0.19
CA PHE A 247 2.48 20.41 -0.80
C PHE A 247 1.32 19.94 -1.68
N ALA A 248 1.63 19.15 -2.71
CA ALA A 248 0.64 18.65 -3.67
C ALA A 248 -0.17 17.50 -3.05
N VAL A 249 -1.29 17.84 -2.39
CA VAL A 249 -2.19 16.84 -1.78
C VAL A 249 -2.80 15.96 -2.87
N VAL A 250 -2.55 14.65 -2.78
CA VAL A 250 -3.09 13.66 -3.73
C VAL A 250 -4.62 13.69 -3.73
N SER A 251 -5.24 13.47 -4.89
CA SER A 251 -6.69 13.63 -5.11
C SER A 251 -7.53 12.64 -4.29
N ARG A 252 -8.85 12.88 -4.19
CA ARG A 252 -9.76 11.97 -3.48
C ARG A 252 -9.92 10.63 -4.22
N GLU A 253 -9.90 10.68 -5.55
CA GLU A 253 -10.06 9.55 -6.46
C GLU A 253 -8.84 8.61 -6.45
N LYS A 254 -7.66 9.11 -6.06
CA LYS A 254 -6.43 8.33 -5.83
C LYS A 254 -6.14 8.12 -4.33
N GLY A 255 -7.11 8.37 -3.45
CA GLY A 255 -7.01 8.04 -2.02
C GLY A 255 -5.98 8.86 -1.24
N GLY A 256 -5.78 10.14 -1.57
CA GLY A 256 -4.71 10.95 -0.98
C GLY A 256 -4.81 11.20 0.53
N VAL A 257 -6.02 11.15 1.09
CA VAL A 257 -6.27 11.14 2.54
C VAL A 257 -7.38 10.11 2.78
N GLU A 258 -7.01 8.91 3.23
CA GLU A 258 -7.95 7.77 3.35
C GLU A 258 -7.54 6.78 4.47
N ILE A 259 -8.34 5.73 4.67
CA ILE A 259 -7.96 4.58 5.51
C ILE A 259 -7.46 3.43 4.62
N MET A 260 -6.16 3.15 4.66
CA MET A 260 -5.51 2.10 3.85
C MET A 260 -5.99 0.70 4.26
N LYS A 261 -6.21 -0.18 3.29
CA LYS A 261 -6.65 -1.56 3.52
C LYS A 261 -5.47 -2.41 4.00
N GLY A 262 -5.72 -3.41 4.84
CA GLY A 262 -4.64 -4.21 5.43
C GLY A 262 -3.88 -5.07 4.40
N GLU A 263 -4.57 -5.39 3.31
CA GLU A 263 -4.02 -6.05 2.12
C GLU A 263 -3.00 -5.16 1.39
N ASP A 264 -3.35 -3.88 1.21
CA ASP A 264 -2.47 -2.88 0.59
C ASP A 264 -1.28 -2.56 1.52
N GLU A 265 -1.54 -2.41 2.83
CA GLU A 265 -0.54 -2.22 3.90
C GLU A 265 0.56 -3.29 3.88
N GLY A 266 0.18 -4.57 3.88
CA GLY A 266 1.13 -5.68 3.79
C GLY A 266 1.94 -5.69 2.49
N VAL A 267 1.28 -5.43 1.34
CA VAL A 267 1.97 -5.42 0.04
C VAL A 267 2.94 -4.24 -0.07
N PHE A 268 2.58 -3.05 0.41
CA PHE A 268 3.50 -1.92 0.45
C PHE A 268 4.68 -2.17 1.41
N ALA A 269 4.48 -2.84 2.55
CA ALA A 269 5.58 -3.21 3.44
C ALA A 269 6.52 -4.28 2.82
N TRP A 270 5.97 -5.20 2.02
CA TRP A 270 6.77 -6.13 1.21
C TRP A 270 7.61 -5.40 0.16
N ILE A 271 7.03 -4.39 -0.51
CA ILE A 271 7.74 -3.54 -1.47
C ILE A 271 8.86 -2.78 -0.78
N THR A 272 8.61 -2.09 0.34
CA THR A 272 9.64 -1.41 1.15
C THR A 272 10.80 -2.35 1.47
N THR A 273 10.50 -3.50 2.06
CA THR A 273 11.51 -4.46 2.52
C THR A 273 12.38 -4.94 1.37
N ASN A 274 11.76 -5.41 0.29
CA ASN A 274 12.49 -5.95 -0.86
C ASN A 274 13.22 -4.86 -1.68
N TYR A 275 12.70 -3.64 -1.73
CA TYR A 275 13.35 -2.49 -2.35
C TYR A 275 14.60 -2.08 -1.56
N LEU A 276 14.50 -1.95 -0.23
CA LEU A 276 15.64 -1.62 0.63
C LEU A 276 16.69 -2.73 0.64
N LEU A 277 16.30 -4.00 0.56
CA LEU A 277 17.22 -5.13 0.34
C LEU A 277 17.85 -5.13 -1.07
N GLY A 278 17.22 -4.48 -2.06
CA GLY A 278 17.65 -4.47 -3.47
C GLY A 278 17.12 -5.62 -4.32
N LYS A 279 16.25 -6.47 -3.76
CA LYS A 279 15.62 -7.63 -4.42
C LYS A 279 14.60 -7.28 -5.49
N ILE A 280 14.10 -6.04 -5.48
CA ILE A 280 13.25 -5.47 -6.54
C ILE A 280 13.75 -4.07 -6.92
N GLY A 281 13.55 -3.66 -8.17
CA GLY A 281 13.99 -2.35 -8.68
C GLY A 281 15.49 -2.24 -9.01
N GLY A 282 16.34 -2.99 -8.29
CA GLY A 282 17.75 -3.22 -8.60
C GLY A 282 18.01 -4.45 -9.50
N PRO A 283 19.29 -4.75 -9.79
CA PRO A 283 19.69 -5.83 -10.68
C PRO A 283 19.71 -7.24 -10.04
N ASP A 284 19.37 -7.37 -8.76
CA ASP A 284 19.29 -8.68 -8.09
C ASP A 284 17.94 -9.35 -8.39
N GLU A 285 17.96 -10.34 -9.29
CA GLU A 285 16.79 -11.15 -9.63
C GLU A 285 16.57 -12.36 -8.71
N GLY A 286 17.35 -12.50 -7.64
CA GLY A 286 17.24 -13.57 -6.66
C GLY A 286 15.94 -13.54 -5.84
N PRO A 287 15.73 -14.56 -4.97
CA PRO A 287 14.54 -14.66 -4.15
C PRO A 287 14.33 -13.43 -3.25
N THR A 288 13.07 -12.99 -3.20
CA THR A 288 12.56 -11.93 -2.34
C THR A 288 12.34 -12.43 -0.91
N ALA A 289 12.46 -11.55 0.08
CA ALA A 289 12.06 -11.83 1.45
C ALA A 289 10.53 -11.82 1.63
N ALA A 290 10.05 -12.56 2.63
CA ALA A 290 8.70 -12.44 3.19
C ALA A 290 8.65 -11.37 4.27
N ILE A 291 7.47 -10.82 4.51
CA ILE A 291 7.19 -9.88 5.60
C ILE A 291 6.06 -10.40 6.50
N PHE A 292 6.19 -10.13 7.80
CA PHE A 292 5.15 -10.30 8.80
C PHE A 292 5.11 -9.03 9.67
N ASP A 293 4.04 -8.25 9.52
CA ASP A 293 3.82 -7.02 10.29
C ASP A 293 2.84 -7.34 11.43
N LEU A 294 3.27 -7.19 12.69
CA LEU A 294 2.37 -7.28 13.84
C LEU A 294 1.95 -5.89 14.28
N GLY A 295 0.86 -5.40 13.70
CA GLY A 295 0.20 -4.16 14.11
C GLY A 295 -0.60 -4.32 15.41
N GLY A 296 -1.25 -3.22 15.83
CA GLY A 296 -2.10 -3.23 17.03
C GLY A 296 -3.45 -3.93 16.81
N GLY A 297 -4.07 -3.73 15.65
CA GLY A 297 -5.42 -4.23 15.32
C GLY A 297 -5.45 -5.46 14.40
N SER A 298 -4.42 -5.62 13.57
CA SER A 298 -4.25 -6.67 12.56
C SER A 298 -2.82 -7.20 12.55
N THR A 299 -2.61 -8.36 11.94
CA THR A 299 -1.29 -8.88 11.54
C THR A 299 -1.31 -9.23 10.06
N GLN A 300 -0.29 -8.80 9.32
CA GLN A 300 -0.21 -8.85 7.86
C GLN A 300 0.92 -9.80 7.46
N ILE A 301 0.69 -10.61 6.42
CA ILE A 301 1.65 -11.58 5.87
C ILE A 301 1.72 -11.38 4.34
N VAL A 302 2.93 -11.21 3.79
CA VAL A 302 3.14 -11.20 2.33
C VAL A 302 4.43 -11.93 1.95
N PHE A 303 4.36 -12.84 0.97
CA PHE A 303 5.51 -13.56 0.43
C PHE A 303 5.30 -14.04 -1.01
N GLN A 304 6.38 -14.43 -1.69
CA GLN A 304 6.35 -15.00 -3.04
C GLN A 304 6.51 -16.54 -3.00
N PRO A 305 5.42 -17.32 -2.97
CA PRO A 305 5.51 -18.79 -2.91
C PRO A 305 6.10 -19.41 -4.18
N THR A 306 7.07 -20.31 -4.02
CA THR A 306 7.70 -21.05 -5.12
C THR A 306 7.12 -22.47 -5.23
N PHE A 307 6.18 -22.68 -6.16
CA PHE A 307 5.55 -23.98 -6.42
C PHE A 307 6.45 -24.91 -7.24
N LYS A 308 7.46 -25.50 -6.59
CA LYS A 308 8.28 -26.56 -7.20
C LYS A 308 7.42 -27.81 -7.42
N LYS A 309 7.66 -28.54 -8.53
CA LYS A 309 7.02 -29.86 -8.77
C LYS A 309 7.42 -30.83 -7.66
N SER A 310 6.52 -31.06 -6.70
CA SER A 310 6.74 -31.99 -5.58
C SER A 310 6.98 -33.41 -6.10
N PRO A 311 8.11 -34.08 -5.75
CA PRO A 311 8.34 -35.48 -6.10
C PRO A 311 7.30 -36.45 -5.51
N HIS A 312 6.62 -36.02 -4.42
CA HIS A 312 5.62 -36.81 -3.70
C HIS A 312 4.17 -36.40 -4.05
N GLY A 313 3.99 -35.54 -5.06
CA GLY A 313 2.68 -34.95 -5.38
C GLY A 313 2.16 -34.00 -4.29
N GLY A 314 0.84 -33.79 -4.24
CA GLY A 314 0.16 -33.14 -3.10
C GLY A 314 0.30 -31.62 -2.94
N MET A 315 0.89 -30.91 -3.91
CA MET A 315 0.81 -29.44 -3.99
C MET A 315 0.25 -28.98 -5.34
N PRO A 316 -0.54 -27.88 -5.38
CA PRO A 316 -0.96 -27.28 -6.64
C PRO A 316 0.27 -26.73 -7.40
N PRO A 317 0.24 -26.69 -8.75
CA PRO A 317 1.38 -26.26 -9.56
C PRO A 317 1.55 -24.74 -9.62
N LYS A 318 0.65 -23.97 -8.99
CA LYS A 318 0.59 -22.51 -8.92
C LYS A 318 -0.20 -22.10 -7.68
N MET A 319 -0.28 -20.79 -7.41
CA MET A 319 -1.23 -20.25 -6.45
C MET A 319 -2.66 -20.33 -7.02
N GLU A 320 -3.62 -20.68 -6.16
CA GLU A 320 -5.05 -20.63 -6.50
C GLU A 320 -5.51 -19.18 -6.73
N GLU A 321 -6.67 -18.98 -7.36
CA GLU A 321 -7.19 -17.63 -7.62
C GLU A 321 -8.12 -17.17 -6.48
N GLY A 322 -7.95 -15.93 -6.02
CA GLY A 322 -8.76 -15.31 -4.95
C GLY A 322 -8.13 -14.02 -4.45
N ASP A 323 -8.75 -13.35 -3.47
CA ASP A 323 -8.28 -12.06 -2.94
C ASP A 323 -6.86 -12.11 -2.34
N HIS A 324 -6.43 -13.29 -1.88
CA HIS A 324 -5.09 -13.54 -1.34
C HIS A 324 -3.97 -13.47 -2.38
N LYS A 325 -4.31 -13.44 -3.68
CA LYS A 325 -3.36 -13.50 -4.80
C LYS A 325 -3.15 -12.12 -5.40
N TYR A 326 -1.99 -11.52 -5.12
CA TYR A 326 -1.62 -10.19 -5.62
C TYR A 326 -0.67 -10.30 -6.80
N LYS A 327 -0.94 -9.54 -7.88
CA LYS A 327 -0.06 -9.42 -9.05
C LYS A 327 0.57 -8.04 -9.05
N LEU A 328 1.87 -7.98 -8.77
CA LEU A 328 2.66 -6.75 -8.74
C LEU A 328 3.56 -6.69 -9.96
N LYS A 329 3.66 -5.51 -10.59
CA LYS A 329 4.71 -5.20 -11.57
C LYS A 329 5.59 -4.09 -11.05
N PHE A 330 6.88 -4.35 -10.90
CA PHE A 330 7.83 -3.41 -10.30
C PHE A 330 9.24 -3.58 -10.90
N GLY A 331 9.91 -2.47 -11.23
CA GLY A 331 11.28 -2.51 -11.79
C GLY A 331 11.40 -3.34 -13.08
N GLY A 332 10.34 -3.41 -13.89
CA GLY A 332 10.26 -4.25 -15.10
C GLY A 332 9.95 -5.74 -14.87
N ARG A 333 9.96 -6.22 -13.63
CA ARG A 333 9.64 -7.62 -13.25
C ARG A 333 8.20 -7.77 -12.79
N ASP A 334 7.61 -8.93 -13.06
CA ASP A 334 6.27 -9.32 -12.62
C ASP A 334 6.37 -10.31 -11.45
N PHE A 335 5.55 -10.14 -10.41
CA PHE A 335 5.54 -10.93 -9.18
C PHE A 335 4.12 -11.42 -8.85
N GLU A 336 3.99 -12.70 -8.49
CA GLU A 336 2.75 -13.29 -7.96
C GLU A 336 2.94 -13.54 -6.45
N LEU A 337 2.37 -12.67 -5.63
CA LEU A 337 2.53 -12.66 -4.17
C LEU A 337 1.29 -13.24 -3.50
N TYR A 338 1.49 -14.06 -2.47
CA TYR A 338 0.45 -14.31 -1.48
C TYR A 338 0.42 -13.12 -0.54
N GLN A 339 -0.77 -12.60 -0.24
CA GLN A 339 -1.00 -11.57 0.77
C GLN A 339 -2.20 -11.94 1.65
N HIS A 340 -2.13 -11.63 2.95
CA HIS A 340 -3.32 -11.56 3.79
C HIS A 340 -3.16 -10.60 4.98
N SER A 341 -4.28 -10.08 5.48
CA SER A 341 -4.37 -9.23 6.68
C SER A 341 -5.38 -9.80 7.67
N HIS A 342 -4.90 -10.44 8.73
CA HIS A 342 -5.72 -11.01 9.78
C HIS A 342 -6.22 -9.89 10.73
N LEU A 343 -7.32 -9.23 10.36
CA LEU A 343 -7.99 -8.26 11.22
C LEU A 343 -8.51 -8.94 12.49
N GLY A 344 -8.27 -8.32 13.65
CA GLY A 344 -8.56 -8.91 14.97
C GLY A 344 -7.38 -9.69 15.59
N TYR A 345 -6.27 -9.85 14.86
CA TYR A 345 -5.09 -10.61 15.31
C TYR A 345 -3.83 -9.77 15.47
N GLY A 346 -3.96 -8.44 15.48
CA GLY A 346 -2.91 -7.55 15.99
C GLY A 346 -2.76 -7.67 17.50
N LEU A 347 -1.62 -7.27 18.06
CA LEU A 347 -1.24 -7.59 19.44
C LEU A 347 -2.27 -7.12 20.49
N MET A 348 -2.86 -5.93 20.30
CA MET A 348 -3.87 -5.40 21.24
C MET A 348 -5.23 -6.09 21.08
N SER A 349 -5.60 -6.47 19.85
CA SER A 349 -6.80 -7.28 19.60
C SER A 349 -6.65 -8.69 20.19
N ALA A 350 -5.46 -9.30 20.09
CA ALA A 350 -5.16 -10.61 20.66
C ALA A 350 -5.27 -10.61 22.19
N ARG A 351 -4.75 -9.58 22.88
CA ARG A 351 -5.00 -9.36 24.32
C ARG A 351 -6.49 -9.32 24.63
N LYS A 352 -7.26 -8.49 23.91
CA LYS A 352 -8.73 -8.40 24.11
C LYS A 352 -9.41 -9.76 23.94
N ALA A 353 -9.10 -10.49 22.87
CA ALA A 353 -9.65 -11.81 22.60
C ALA A 353 -9.29 -12.82 23.72
N LEU A 354 -8.06 -12.79 24.23
CA LEU A 354 -7.63 -13.65 25.32
C LEU A 354 -8.34 -13.32 26.64
N HIS A 355 -8.51 -12.03 26.97
CA HIS A 355 -9.26 -11.63 28.17
C HIS A 355 -10.75 -11.98 28.08
N GLN A 356 -11.36 -11.83 26.89
CA GLN A 356 -12.71 -12.33 26.62
C GLN A 356 -12.81 -13.85 26.80
N LEU A 357 -11.84 -14.62 26.28
CA LEU A 357 -11.78 -16.08 26.41
C LEU A 357 -11.62 -16.54 27.87
N VAL A 358 -10.82 -15.83 28.68
CA VAL A 358 -10.69 -16.10 30.12
C VAL A 358 -12.01 -15.82 30.83
N LEU A 359 -12.70 -14.71 30.51
CA LEU A 359 -13.98 -14.35 31.12
C LEU A 359 -15.11 -15.34 30.74
N ASP A 360 -15.16 -15.75 29.48
CA ASP A 360 -16.07 -16.78 28.96
C ASP A 360 -15.86 -18.14 29.62
N ARG A 361 -14.60 -18.58 29.80
CA ARG A 361 -14.27 -19.83 30.53
C ARG A 361 -14.72 -19.77 31.99
N MET A 362 -14.50 -18.65 32.69
CA MET A 362 -14.97 -18.46 34.06
C MET A 362 -16.50 -18.48 34.16
N HIS A 363 -17.19 -17.85 33.21
CA HIS A 363 -18.66 -17.86 33.13
C HIS A 363 -19.20 -19.27 32.91
N LYS A 364 -18.65 -20.03 31.97
CA LYS A 364 -19.03 -21.42 31.69
C LYS A 364 -18.78 -22.39 32.84
N GLN A 365 -17.86 -22.06 33.76
CA GLN A 365 -17.64 -22.81 35.00
C GLN A 365 -18.58 -22.39 36.14
N ASN A 366 -19.22 -21.22 36.05
CA ASN A 366 -20.03 -20.62 37.12
C ASN A 366 -21.35 -20.00 36.57
N PRO A 367 -22.14 -20.70 35.74
CA PRO A 367 -23.20 -20.07 34.93
C PRO A 367 -24.29 -19.40 35.78
N ASP A 368 -24.66 -20.00 36.91
CA ASP A 368 -25.73 -19.52 37.80
C ASP A 368 -25.31 -18.36 38.71
N SER A 369 -24.07 -17.84 38.59
CA SER A 369 -23.56 -16.78 39.47
C SER A 369 -22.73 -15.74 38.74
N ARG A 370 -22.78 -14.50 39.23
CA ARG A 370 -21.89 -13.39 38.80
C ARG A 370 -20.98 -12.89 39.93
N ALA A 371 -21.04 -13.51 41.11
CA ALA A 371 -20.27 -13.10 42.28
C ALA A 371 -18.75 -13.31 42.15
N TRP A 372 -18.30 -14.03 41.12
CA TRP A 372 -16.89 -14.21 40.78
C TRP A 372 -16.29 -13.02 40.01
N LEU A 373 -17.10 -12.18 39.35
CA LEU A 373 -16.62 -10.96 38.68
C LEU A 373 -15.98 -9.96 39.65
N SER A 374 -16.39 -9.98 40.91
CA SER A 374 -15.86 -9.15 42.00
C SER A 374 -14.65 -9.76 42.73
N LYS A 375 -14.11 -10.89 42.23
CA LYS A 375 -12.93 -11.57 42.77
C LYS A 375 -11.77 -11.49 41.76
N PRO A 376 -10.51 -11.66 42.21
CA PRO A 376 -9.41 -11.93 41.28
C PRO A 376 -9.70 -13.14 40.40
N ILE A 377 -9.48 -13.00 39.09
CA ILE A 377 -9.69 -14.04 38.08
C ILE A 377 -8.32 -14.60 37.66
N PRO A 378 -8.05 -15.90 37.87
CA PRO A 378 -6.79 -16.50 37.43
C PRO A 378 -6.57 -16.38 35.92
N ASN A 379 -5.44 -15.81 35.52
CA ASN A 379 -5.01 -15.71 34.13
C ASN A 379 -3.52 -16.03 34.02
N SER A 380 -3.20 -17.21 33.47
CA SER A 380 -1.84 -17.72 33.31
C SER A 380 -0.92 -16.89 32.40
N CYS A 381 -1.47 -15.89 31.68
CA CYS A 381 -0.70 -14.94 30.88
C CYS A 381 -0.35 -13.63 31.60
N ILE A 382 -0.88 -13.38 32.80
CA ILE A 382 -0.47 -12.26 33.65
C ILE A 382 0.79 -12.67 34.43
N THR A 383 1.72 -11.74 34.61
CA THR A 383 3.00 -11.97 35.30
C THR A 383 2.79 -12.61 36.68
N PRO A 384 3.54 -13.69 37.03
CA PRO A 384 3.35 -14.41 38.28
C PRO A 384 3.36 -13.52 39.54
N GLY A 385 2.44 -13.79 40.46
CA GLY A 385 2.28 -13.03 41.70
C GLY A 385 1.80 -11.58 41.54
N THR A 386 1.34 -11.16 40.36
CA THR A 386 0.84 -9.79 40.11
C THR A 386 -0.64 -9.78 39.75
N GLN A 387 -1.33 -8.68 40.07
CA GLN A 387 -2.72 -8.44 39.67
C GLN A 387 -2.82 -7.24 38.73
N LYS A 388 -3.69 -7.34 37.72
CA LYS A 388 -4.00 -6.25 36.78
C LYS A 388 -5.51 -5.99 36.70
N LYS A 389 -5.90 -4.73 36.82
CA LYS A 389 -7.27 -4.28 36.55
C LYS A 389 -7.46 -4.09 35.05
N ILE A 390 -8.43 -4.78 34.46
CA ILE A 390 -8.64 -4.87 33.01
C ILE A 390 -10.12 -4.59 32.69
N SER A 391 -10.38 -3.79 31.66
CA SER A 391 -11.70 -3.65 31.04
C SER A 391 -11.86 -4.70 29.94
N VAL A 392 -12.95 -5.48 30.00
CA VAL A 392 -13.29 -6.54 29.06
C VAL A 392 -14.67 -6.26 28.49
N GLU A 393 -14.71 -5.72 27.27
CA GLU A 393 -15.93 -5.52 26.49
C GLU A 393 -16.36 -6.86 25.84
N MET A 394 -17.44 -7.45 26.32
CA MET A 394 -17.99 -8.72 25.84
C MET A 394 -19.03 -8.50 24.71
N PRO A 395 -19.08 -9.38 23.70
CA PRO A 395 -19.90 -9.15 22.51
C PRO A 395 -21.42 -9.25 22.80
N ALA A 396 -22.22 -8.61 21.95
CA ALA A 396 -23.64 -8.33 22.21
C ALA A 396 -24.56 -9.56 22.27
N ASP A 397 -24.09 -10.69 21.74
CA ASP A 397 -24.72 -12.01 21.74
C ASP A 397 -24.36 -12.86 22.97
N HIS A 398 -23.38 -12.45 23.78
CA HIS A 398 -22.97 -13.15 24.99
C HIS A 398 -23.83 -12.79 26.22
N GLU A 399 -24.00 -13.72 27.16
CA GLU A 399 -24.78 -13.51 28.39
C GLU A 399 -24.20 -12.41 29.30
N LEU A 400 -22.87 -12.19 29.20
CA LEU A 400 -22.14 -11.10 29.84
C LEU A 400 -21.90 -9.89 28.93
N LYS A 401 -22.68 -9.66 27.87
CA LYS A 401 -22.50 -8.52 26.94
C LYS A 401 -22.23 -7.16 27.61
N GLY A 402 -21.40 -6.34 26.98
CA GLY A 402 -20.98 -5.00 27.44
C GLY A 402 -19.68 -5.00 28.25
N GLU A 403 -19.34 -3.85 28.84
CA GLU A 403 -18.07 -3.61 29.53
C GLU A 403 -18.06 -4.19 30.95
N HIS A 404 -17.06 -5.04 31.26
CA HIS A 404 -16.78 -5.53 32.61
C HIS A 404 -15.39 -5.12 33.06
N ILE A 405 -15.32 -4.44 34.21
CA ILE A 405 -14.04 -4.06 34.83
C ILE A 405 -13.71 -5.11 35.89
N VAL A 406 -12.75 -5.99 35.56
CA VAL A 406 -12.33 -7.12 36.41
C VAL A 406 -10.88 -6.97 36.87
N VAL A 407 -10.50 -7.74 37.89
CA VAL A 407 -9.09 -7.93 38.26
C VAL A 407 -8.66 -9.32 37.77
N MET A 408 -7.64 -9.39 36.93
CA MET A 408 -6.99 -10.64 36.55
C MET A 408 -5.69 -10.81 37.34
N GLU A 409 -5.44 -12.04 37.78
CA GLU A 409 -4.33 -12.40 38.67
C GLU A 409 -3.42 -13.40 37.98
N GLY A 410 -2.12 -13.10 37.98
CA GLY A 410 -1.08 -14.03 37.55
C GLY A 410 -0.90 -15.18 38.56
N PRO A 411 -0.41 -16.34 38.11
CA PRO A 411 -0.27 -17.52 38.95
C PRO A 411 0.82 -17.34 40.02
N GLU A 412 0.79 -18.12 41.09
CA GLU A 412 1.85 -18.11 42.12
C GLU A 412 3.21 -18.62 41.57
N ASP A 413 3.15 -19.57 40.63
CA ASP A 413 4.28 -20.17 39.94
C ASP A 413 4.13 -20.15 38.43
N SER A 414 5.25 -20.16 37.71
CA SER A 414 5.29 -19.99 36.26
C SER A 414 4.68 -21.18 35.51
N ILE A 415 3.64 -20.91 34.71
CA ILE A 415 2.90 -21.91 33.91
C ILE A 415 2.75 -21.46 32.44
N PRO A 416 3.86 -21.17 31.71
CA PRO A 416 3.82 -20.58 30.36
C PRO A 416 3.06 -21.44 29.35
N ALA A 417 3.08 -22.77 29.49
CA ALA A 417 2.32 -23.69 28.64
C ALA A 417 0.79 -23.47 28.73
N GLN A 418 0.27 -23.03 29.88
CA GLN A 418 -1.16 -22.69 30.01
C GLN A 418 -1.48 -21.35 29.34
N CYS A 419 -0.57 -20.37 29.38
CA CYS A 419 -0.73 -19.14 28.63
C CYS A 419 -0.70 -19.42 27.12
N ARG A 420 0.22 -20.27 26.66
CA ARG A 420 0.29 -20.72 25.26
C ARG A 420 -1.02 -21.32 24.78
N ALA A 421 -1.60 -22.24 25.54
CA ALA A 421 -2.89 -22.85 25.23
C ALA A 421 -4.07 -21.86 25.22
N LEU A 422 -3.97 -20.70 25.88
CA LEU A 422 -4.93 -19.58 25.70
C LEU A 422 -4.65 -18.82 24.40
N THR A 423 -3.38 -18.50 24.11
CA THR A 423 -3.00 -17.78 22.89
C THR A 423 -3.18 -18.57 21.60
N GLU A 424 -3.11 -19.91 21.65
CA GLU A 424 -3.41 -20.79 20.53
C GLU A 424 -4.92 -20.97 20.32
N ALA A 425 -5.70 -21.01 21.41
CA ALA A 425 -7.15 -21.16 21.34
C ALA A 425 -7.84 -19.96 20.66
N ILE A 426 -7.30 -18.74 20.79
CA ILE A 426 -7.82 -17.56 20.07
C ILE A 426 -7.49 -17.56 18.57
N LEU A 427 -6.65 -18.46 18.06
CA LEU A 427 -6.34 -18.57 16.62
C LEU A 427 -7.44 -19.28 15.82
N HIS A 428 -8.35 -20.02 16.47
CA HIS A 428 -9.43 -20.75 15.82
C HIS A 428 -8.96 -21.68 14.69
N LYS A 429 -7.96 -22.53 15.00
CA LYS A 429 -7.38 -23.54 14.09
C LYS A 429 -8.41 -24.58 13.63
N GLU A 430 -9.42 -24.85 14.44
CA GLU A 430 -10.52 -25.79 14.22
C GLU A 430 -11.56 -25.29 13.18
N LYS A 431 -11.51 -24.01 12.81
CA LYS A 431 -12.50 -23.39 11.94
C LYS A 431 -12.37 -23.87 10.49
N ALA A 432 -13.51 -24.16 9.87
CA ALA A 432 -13.60 -24.80 8.55
C ALA A 432 -12.73 -24.10 7.47
N CYS A 433 -11.78 -24.86 6.93
CA CYS A 433 -10.87 -24.43 5.87
C CYS A 433 -11.53 -24.65 4.50
N ASN A 434 -12.07 -23.59 3.90
CA ASN A 434 -12.77 -23.66 2.61
C ASN A 434 -11.83 -23.83 1.40
N LEU A 435 -10.56 -23.47 1.54
CA LEU A 435 -9.54 -23.59 0.50
C LEU A 435 -8.21 -23.98 1.15
N ALA A 436 -7.86 -25.26 1.09
CA ALA A 436 -6.69 -25.81 1.75
C ALA A 436 -5.38 -25.58 0.95
N PRO A 437 -4.21 -25.53 1.61
CA PRO A 437 -4.02 -25.44 3.06
C PRO A 437 -4.46 -24.09 3.65
N CYS A 438 -4.72 -24.06 4.97
CA CYS A 438 -5.09 -22.85 5.72
C CYS A 438 -4.11 -22.62 6.87
N SER A 439 -3.88 -21.36 7.24
CA SER A 439 -3.11 -21.02 8.44
C SER A 439 -3.97 -21.13 9.69
N PHE A 440 -4.84 -20.15 9.96
CA PHE A 440 -5.74 -20.15 11.11
C PHE A 440 -7.04 -19.39 10.81
N ASN A 441 -8.05 -19.46 11.69
CA ASN A 441 -9.37 -18.83 11.51
C ASN A 441 -10.09 -19.22 10.18
N GLY A 442 -9.73 -20.36 9.57
CA GLY A 442 -10.24 -20.84 8.28
C GLY A 442 -9.64 -20.15 7.03
N ILE A 443 -8.58 -19.36 7.18
CA ILE A 443 -7.97 -18.56 6.11
C ILE A 443 -6.96 -19.37 5.29
N HIS A 444 -7.12 -19.39 3.96
CA HIS A 444 -6.18 -20.02 3.03
C HIS A 444 -4.77 -19.43 3.14
N GLN A 445 -3.74 -20.28 3.17
CA GLN A 445 -2.34 -19.87 3.09
C GLN A 445 -1.48 -20.99 2.46
N PRO A 446 -0.66 -20.71 1.42
CA PRO A 446 0.36 -21.65 0.95
C PRO A 446 1.34 -22.03 2.08
N SER A 447 1.70 -23.31 2.18
CA SER A 447 2.60 -23.80 3.23
C SER A 447 3.99 -23.16 3.11
N LEU A 448 4.41 -22.43 4.14
CA LEU A 448 5.71 -21.77 4.20
C LEU A 448 6.86 -22.79 4.13
N GLU A 449 6.78 -23.87 4.89
CA GLU A 449 7.75 -24.99 4.85
C GLU A 449 7.98 -25.53 3.42
N LYS A 450 6.93 -25.57 2.58
CA LYS A 450 6.98 -26.22 1.25
C LYS A 450 7.18 -25.25 0.09
N THR A 451 6.83 -23.98 0.27
CA THR A 451 6.85 -22.95 -0.81
C THR A 451 7.76 -21.75 -0.52
N PHE A 452 8.23 -21.58 0.73
CA PHE A 452 9.06 -20.46 1.18
C PHE A 452 10.05 -20.93 2.28
N ALA A 453 10.74 -22.03 1.98
CA ALA A 453 11.44 -22.87 2.96
C ALA A 453 12.77 -22.30 3.48
N LYS A 454 13.45 -21.46 2.70
CA LYS A 454 14.85 -21.04 2.94
C LYS A 454 15.10 -19.54 2.77
N GLU A 455 14.14 -18.86 2.17
CA GLU A 455 14.18 -17.45 1.82
C GLU A 455 14.03 -16.59 3.08
N ASP A 456 14.49 -15.33 3.06
CA ASP A 456 14.50 -14.47 4.25
C ASP A 456 13.07 -14.15 4.73
N VAL A 457 12.87 -14.14 6.05
CA VAL A 457 11.60 -13.77 6.70
C VAL A 457 11.86 -12.60 7.63
N TYR A 458 11.31 -11.42 7.31
CA TYR A 458 11.38 -10.24 8.18
C TYR A 458 10.10 -10.09 8.99
N ILE A 459 10.24 -9.86 10.30
CA ILE A 459 9.16 -9.67 11.24
C ILE A 459 9.36 -8.33 11.98
N PHE A 460 8.34 -7.46 12.01
CA PHE A 460 8.50 -6.09 12.51
C PHE A 460 7.24 -5.54 13.22
N SER A 461 7.19 -4.23 13.45
CA SER A 461 6.29 -3.57 14.40
C SER A 461 6.39 -4.22 15.78
N TYR A 462 5.30 -4.71 16.38
CA TYR A 462 5.37 -5.30 17.72
C TYR A 462 6.26 -6.55 17.81
N PHE A 463 6.59 -7.24 16.71
CA PHE A 463 7.61 -8.28 16.75
C PHE A 463 8.99 -7.73 17.15
N TYR A 464 9.38 -6.55 16.64
CA TYR A 464 10.60 -5.86 17.04
C TYR A 464 10.46 -5.27 18.45
N ASP A 465 9.39 -4.50 18.70
CA ASP A 465 9.19 -3.74 19.94
C ASP A 465 9.12 -4.62 21.21
N ARG A 466 8.80 -5.92 21.06
CA ARG A 466 8.71 -6.87 22.19
C ARG A 466 9.90 -7.81 22.33
N THR A 467 10.82 -7.84 21.37
CA THR A 467 12.00 -8.73 21.39
C THR A 467 13.31 -7.96 21.54
N TYR A 468 13.42 -6.80 20.89
CA TYR A 468 14.63 -5.97 20.90
C TYR A 468 14.94 -5.40 22.30
N GLU A 469 13.93 -4.87 23.01
CA GLU A 469 14.05 -4.40 24.41
C GLU A 469 14.51 -5.51 25.38
N LEU A 470 14.37 -6.78 24.99
CA LEU A 470 14.74 -7.96 25.78
C LEU A 470 16.01 -8.66 25.26
N GLY A 471 16.79 -7.97 24.41
CA GLY A 471 18.12 -8.41 23.99
C GLY A 471 18.15 -9.49 22.91
N MET A 472 17.07 -9.69 22.16
CA MET A 472 17.11 -10.58 20.99
C MET A 472 17.97 -9.99 19.86
N PRO A 473 18.79 -10.79 19.17
CA PRO A 473 19.59 -10.35 18.03
C PRO A 473 18.72 -10.03 16.81
N GLU A 474 19.31 -9.40 15.77
CA GLU A 474 18.61 -9.09 14.52
C GLU A 474 18.15 -10.32 13.71
N SER A 475 18.67 -11.52 14.00
CA SER A 475 18.28 -12.79 13.39
C SER A 475 18.26 -13.90 14.44
N PHE A 476 17.15 -14.63 14.56
CA PHE A 476 16.94 -15.69 15.56
C PHE A 476 15.96 -16.76 15.08
N THR A 477 15.93 -17.90 15.75
CA THR A 477 14.95 -18.98 15.53
C THR A 477 13.70 -18.84 16.40
N LEU A 478 12.58 -19.42 15.96
CA LEU A 478 11.36 -19.46 16.79
C LEU A 478 11.55 -20.28 18.09
N ARG A 479 12.59 -21.11 18.17
CA ARG A 479 13.06 -21.77 19.40
C ARG A 479 13.62 -20.75 20.41
N GLU A 480 14.50 -19.85 19.97
CA GLU A 480 15.07 -18.82 20.85
C GLU A 480 14.00 -17.80 21.31
N LEU A 481 13.02 -17.49 20.46
CA LEU A 481 11.81 -16.73 20.87
C LEU A 481 11.01 -17.48 21.95
N ASN A 482 10.94 -18.80 21.88
CA ASN A 482 10.30 -19.63 22.90
C ASN A 482 11.08 -19.64 24.22
N ASP A 483 12.41 -19.71 24.16
CA ASP A 483 13.27 -19.66 25.34
C ASP A 483 13.26 -18.28 26.01
N LEU A 484 13.17 -17.19 25.23
CA LEU A 484 12.86 -15.85 25.74
C LEU A 484 11.49 -15.82 26.44
N THR A 485 10.45 -16.35 25.78
CA THR A 485 9.09 -16.40 26.32
C THR A 485 9.06 -17.11 27.68
N ALA A 486 9.78 -18.21 27.83
CA ALA A 486 9.91 -18.93 29.10
C ALA A 486 10.58 -18.08 30.18
N LYS A 487 11.70 -17.40 29.88
CA LYS A 487 12.40 -16.50 30.82
C LYS A 487 11.55 -15.31 31.27
N VAL A 488 10.73 -14.74 30.37
CA VAL A 488 9.82 -13.65 30.72
C VAL A 488 8.67 -14.15 31.59
N CYS A 489 8.03 -15.26 31.22
CA CYS A 489 6.92 -15.84 31.97
C CYS A 489 7.34 -16.43 33.34
N GLY A 490 8.63 -16.63 33.61
CA GLY A 490 9.13 -17.01 34.93
C GLY A 490 9.01 -15.91 36.00
N GLY A 491 8.79 -14.66 35.58
CA GLY A 491 8.67 -13.50 36.47
C GLY A 491 10.00 -13.13 37.14
N GLU A 492 9.92 -12.42 38.27
CA GLU A 492 11.08 -11.96 39.06
C GLU A 492 12.10 -13.09 39.38
N LYS A 493 11.66 -14.36 39.42
CA LYS A 493 12.51 -15.54 39.64
C LYS A 493 13.52 -15.81 38.51
N THR A 494 13.35 -15.21 37.33
CA THR A 494 14.16 -15.44 36.11
C THR A 494 14.48 -14.17 35.33
N TRP A 495 14.17 -12.99 35.88
CA TRP A 495 14.43 -11.70 35.23
C TRP A 495 15.85 -11.16 35.49
N ASP A 496 16.63 -11.83 36.33
CA ASP A 496 18.08 -11.64 36.47
C ASP A 496 18.81 -11.82 35.12
N ALA A 497 18.30 -12.70 34.26
CA ALA A 497 18.76 -12.88 32.88
C ALA A 497 18.67 -11.60 32.02
N PHE A 498 17.91 -10.58 32.43
CA PHE A 498 17.78 -9.29 31.74
C PHE A 498 18.51 -8.14 32.46
N ALA A 499 19.23 -8.40 33.55
CA ALA A 499 19.86 -7.36 34.37
C ALA A 499 21.00 -6.57 33.67
N GLY A 500 21.48 -7.05 32.53
CA GLY A 500 22.43 -6.34 31.66
C GLY A 500 21.81 -5.44 30.60
N LEU A 501 20.47 -5.32 30.57
CA LEU A 501 19.72 -4.52 29.59
C LEU A 501 19.11 -3.28 30.27
N GLU A 502 19.28 -2.12 29.63
CA GLU A 502 18.74 -0.85 30.11
C GLU A 502 17.21 -0.89 30.17
N ASP A 503 16.64 -0.47 31.29
CA ASP A 503 15.21 -0.47 31.65
C ASP A 503 14.41 -1.78 31.46
N ALA A 504 14.98 -2.89 30.97
CA ALA A 504 14.24 -4.11 30.62
C ALA A 504 13.42 -4.68 31.80
N ILE A 505 14.02 -4.77 32.99
CA ILE A 505 13.32 -5.25 34.20
C ILE A 505 12.25 -4.25 34.67
N ALA A 506 12.46 -2.94 34.50
CA ALA A 506 11.46 -1.92 34.84
C ALA A 506 10.25 -1.98 33.88
N ASN A 507 10.52 -2.09 32.57
CA ASN A 507 9.53 -2.31 31.53
C ASN A 507 8.73 -3.60 31.76
N LEU A 508 9.38 -4.71 32.18
CA LEU A 508 8.69 -5.96 32.51
C LEU A 508 7.75 -5.83 33.72
N ARG A 509 8.17 -5.08 34.77
CA ARG A 509 7.33 -4.78 35.95
C ARG A 509 6.10 -3.95 35.62
N GLU A 510 6.24 -2.93 34.77
CA GLU A 510 5.12 -2.11 34.30
C GLU A 510 4.19 -2.91 33.36
N ARG A 511 4.78 -3.63 32.41
CA ARG A 511 4.08 -4.35 31.33
C ARG A 511 3.77 -5.79 31.76
N GLN A 512 2.95 -5.94 32.79
CA GLN A 512 2.51 -7.22 33.40
C GLN A 512 1.97 -8.29 32.40
N GLU A 513 1.66 -7.90 31.17
CA GLU A 513 1.15 -8.76 30.08
C GLU A 513 2.25 -9.21 29.09
N THR A 514 3.55 -8.90 29.28
CA THR A 514 4.58 -9.28 28.28
C THR A 514 4.71 -10.80 28.11
N CYS A 515 4.33 -11.60 29.12
CA CYS A 515 4.18 -13.06 28.98
C CYS A 515 3.04 -13.45 28.01
N LEU A 516 1.93 -12.69 27.99
CA LEU A 516 0.84 -12.83 27.01
C LEU A 516 1.38 -12.50 25.61
N ASP A 517 2.02 -11.34 25.46
CA ASP A 517 2.50 -10.84 24.16
C ASP A 517 3.44 -11.85 23.48
N LEU A 518 4.44 -12.36 24.20
CA LEU A 518 5.43 -13.29 23.66
C LEU A 518 4.86 -14.69 23.38
N ASN A 519 3.95 -15.21 24.22
CA ASN A 519 3.24 -16.45 23.89
C ASN A 519 2.35 -16.27 22.66
N PHE A 520 1.68 -15.12 22.49
CA PHE A 520 0.89 -14.84 21.30
C PHE A 520 1.77 -14.73 20.05
N MET A 521 2.91 -14.04 20.13
CA MET A 521 3.88 -13.95 19.02
C MET A 521 4.42 -15.34 18.62
N SER A 522 4.78 -16.20 19.59
CA SER A 522 5.18 -17.58 19.30
C SER A 522 4.03 -18.42 18.74
N ALA A 523 2.82 -18.31 19.30
CA ALA A 523 1.65 -19.06 18.84
C ALA A 523 1.25 -18.63 17.42
N LEU A 524 1.34 -17.34 17.10
CA LEU A 524 1.07 -16.79 15.78
C LEU A 524 2.08 -17.29 14.73
N LEU A 525 3.39 -17.19 15.00
CA LEU A 525 4.44 -17.61 14.06
C LEU A 525 4.53 -19.13 13.89
N HIS A 526 4.65 -19.88 15.00
CA HIS A 526 4.84 -21.32 14.95
C HIS A 526 3.53 -22.06 14.69
N THR A 527 2.53 -21.89 15.56
CA THR A 527 1.27 -22.65 15.48
C THR A 527 0.36 -22.10 14.39
N GLY A 528 0.13 -20.79 14.33
CA GLY A 528 -0.77 -20.12 13.39
C GLY A 528 -0.31 -20.19 11.95
N TYR A 529 0.84 -19.58 11.64
CA TYR A 529 1.43 -19.49 10.30
C TYR A 529 2.16 -20.76 9.84
N GLU A 530 2.32 -21.76 10.72
CA GLU A 530 2.94 -23.07 10.44
C GLU A 530 4.42 -22.97 10.01
N MET A 531 5.16 -22.03 10.62
CA MET A 531 6.62 -22.01 10.52
C MET A 531 7.24 -23.13 11.38
N PRO A 532 8.25 -23.88 10.89
CA PRO A 532 9.01 -24.80 11.73
C PRO A 532 9.64 -24.09 12.94
N ILE A 533 9.77 -24.80 14.08
CA ILE A 533 10.31 -24.20 15.31
C ILE A 533 11.77 -23.73 15.18
N ASP A 534 12.55 -24.38 14.31
CA ASP A 534 13.93 -24.00 13.98
C ASP A 534 14.01 -23.03 12.77
N ARG A 535 12.89 -22.40 12.37
CA ARG A 535 12.88 -21.39 11.31
C ARG A 535 13.52 -20.09 11.81
N GLU A 536 14.58 -19.67 11.10
CA GLU A 536 15.18 -18.35 11.27
C GLU A 536 14.24 -17.25 10.74
N VAL A 537 14.11 -16.19 11.54
CA VAL A 537 13.37 -14.94 11.29
C VAL A 537 14.24 -13.75 11.68
N LYS A 538 14.02 -12.60 11.02
CA LYS A 538 14.83 -11.38 11.17
C LYS A 538 13.99 -10.23 11.72
N ILE A 539 14.48 -9.56 12.76
CA ILE A 539 13.92 -8.29 13.24
C ILE A 539 14.79 -7.13 12.76
N ALA A 540 14.15 -6.07 12.26
CA ALA A 540 14.86 -4.83 11.92
C ALA A 540 13.91 -3.65 12.04
N LYS A 541 14.35 -2.56 12.67
CA LYS A 541 13.66 -1.27 12.64
C LYS A 541 14.00 -0.48 11.37
N LYS A 542 15.25 -0.55 10.92
CA LYS A 542 15.73 0.14 9.72
C LYS A 542 16.51 -0.79 8.81
N ILE A 543 16.41 -0.60 7.49
CA ILE A 543 17.28 -1.23 6.50
C ILE A 543 18.02 -0.13 5.72
N LYS A 544 19.36 -0.19 5.71
CA LYS A 544 20.25 0.84 5.13
C LYS A 544 19.98 2.25 5.66
N GLY A 545 19.53 2.38 6.91
CA GLY A 545 19.21 3.65 7.56
C GLY A 545 17.77 4.17 7.37
N ASN A 546 16.92 3.49 6.58
CA ASN A 546 15.54 3.88 6.31
C ASN A 546 14.56 3.02 7.14
N GLU A 547 13.50 3.59 7.71
CA GLU A 547 12.51 2.87 8.54
C GLU A 547 11.84 1.73 7.76
N LEU A 548 11.58 0.61 8.45
CA LEU A 548 10.88 -0.54 7.90
C LEU A 548 9.37 -0.42 8.15
N GLY A 549 8.56 -0.72 7.14
CA GLY A 549 7.11 -0.59 7.18
C GLY A 549 6.53 -0.28 5.80
N TRP A 550 5.24 0.05 5.73
CA TRP A 550 4.54 0.22 4.45
C TRP A 550 4.82 1.56 3.73
N CYS A 551 5.30 2.59 4.44
CA CYS A 551 5.33 3.97 3.90
C CYS A 551 6.13 4.14 2.61
N LEU A 552 7.35 3.58 2.51
CA LEU A 552 8.20 3.74 1.32
C LEU A 552 7.57 3.08 0.08
N GLY A 553 7.06 1.86 0.22
CA GLY A 553 6.33 1.15 -0.83
C GLY A 553 5.09 1.90 -1.32
N ALA A 554 4.40 2.61 -0.43
CA ALA A 554 3.25 3.47 -0.77
C ALA A 554 3.66 4.84 -1.35
N SER A 555 4.88 5.33 -1.07
CA SER A 555 5.42 6.57 -1.65
C SER A 555 5.97 6.39 -3.06
N LEU A 556 6.50 5.22 -3.41
CA LEU A 556 7.08 4.96 -4.75
C LEU A 556 6.10 5.24 -5.92
N PRO A 557 4.81 4.84 -5.87
CA PRO A 557 3.81 5.25 -6.87
C PRO A 557 3.65 6.77 -7.02
N LEU A 558 3.83 7.55 -5.95
CA LEU A 558 3.60 9.00 -5.97
C LEU A 558 4.62 9.74 -6.85
N LEU A 559 5.72 9.10 -7.24
CA LEU A 559 6.73 9.70 -8.12
C LEU A 559 6.25 9.80 -9.58
N GLU A 560 5.20 9.08 -9.98
CA GLU A 560 4.61 9.14 -11.32
C GLU A 560 3.55 10.25 -11.45
N LYS A 561 3.48 10.87 -12.65
CA LYS A 561 2.59 12.01 -12.93
C LYS A 561 1.10 11.64 -12.94
N GLU A 562 0.75 10.37 -13.16
CA GLU A 562 -0.64 9.90 -13.21
C GLU A 562 -1.21 9.49 -11.83
N SER A 563 -0.44 9.73 -10.76
CA SER A 563 -0.79 9.37 -9.38
C SER A 563 -1.69 10.40 -8.68
N GLY A 564 -2.38 11.26 -9.45
CA GLY A 564 -3.46 12.14 -8.98
C GLY A 564 -3.00 13.31 -8.13
N TRP A 565 -1.87 13.92 -8.46
CA TRP A 565 -1.44 15.18 -7.86
C TRP A 565 -0.86 16.07 -8.97
N GLU A 566 -0.99 17.38 -8.79
CA GLU A 566 -0.45 18.38 -9.71
C GLU A 566 0.36 19.41 -8.93
N CYS A 567 1.35 20.02 -9.59
CA CYS A 567 2.13 21.09 -8.99
C CYS A 567 1.23 22.26 -8.61
N ARG A 568 1.21 22.64 -7.34
CA ARG A 568 0.46 23.80 -6.85
C ARG A 568 0.99 25.07 -7.50
N ILE A 569 0.15 25.75 -8.29
CA ILE A 569 0.47 27.04 -8.88
C ILE A 569 0.70 28.03 -7.74
N ARG A 570 1.88 28.65 -7.71
CA ARG A 570 2.10 29.86 -6.93
C ARG A 570 1.43 31.01 -7.65
N GLU A 571 0.35 31.54 -7.08
CA GLU A 571 -0.02 32.93 -7.36
C GLU A 571 1.15 33.81 -6.87
N ILE A 572 1.78 34.53 -7.80
CA ILE A 572 2.83 35.49 -7.48
C ILE A 572 2.12 36.82 -7.19
N SER A 573 1.92 37.10 -5.91
CA SER A 573 1.33 38.34 -5.38
C SER A 573 2.33 39.49 -5.33
#